data_AF-A0A8C9UKS5-F1
#
_entry.id   AF-A0A8C9UKS5-F1
#
_cell.length_a   1.000
_cell.length_b   1.000
_cell.length_c   1.000
_cell.angle_alpha   90.00
_cell.angle_beta   90.00
_cell.angle_gamma   90.00
#
_symmetry.space_group_name_H-M   'P 1'
#
loop_
_entity.id
_entity.type
_entity.pdbx_description
1 polymer ?
#
loop_
_entity_poly.entity_id
_entity_poly.type
_entity_poly.pdbx_seq_one_letter_code
_entity_poly.pdbx_strand_id
1 'polypeptide(L)'
;MAAPSCTATGAWVRGTGPRLGSLFTLVSKPFCSTAAATGPLNAQRLAERLRAQKREQEKKKPEPINRIQRRVQELVRFTRQLQRVHPNVLAKALSRGILHQDEDLVVINKPYGLPVHGGPGVQLCISDVLPILAKMLHGHKAEPLHLCHRLDKETTGVMVLAWEKDVAHQVQELFRTRQVAKKYWYEDH
;
A
#
# COMPACT_ATOMS: atom_id res chain seq x y z
N MET A 1 27.08 -40.88 16.90
CA MET A 1 27.52 -41.58 18.13
C MET A 1 28.59 -40.69 18.76
N ALA A 2 28.54 -40.19 19.98
CA ALA A 2 27.65 -40.37 21.12
C ALA A 2 27.85 -39.15 22.05
N ALA A 3 26.79 -38.66 22.70
CA ALA A 3 26.88 -38.14 24.07
C ALA A 3 26.93 -39.38 25.01
N PRO A 4 27.31 -39.34 26.32
CA PRO A 4 27.00 -38.28 27.29
C PRO A 4 28.00 -38.09 28.46
N SER A 5 27.74 -37.14 29.37
CA SER A 5 27.42 -37.42 30.80
C SER A 5 27.60 -36.20 31.72
N CYS A 6 26.65 -36.07 32.65
CA CYS A 6 26.51 -35.05 33.67
C CYS A 6 27.59 -35.14 34.78
N THR A 7 27.85 -34.03 35.45
CA THR A 7 27.92 -33.99 36.93
C THR A 7 27.45 -32.64 37.45
N ALA A 8 26.71 -32.70 38.55
CA ALA A 8 26.11 -31.59 39.26
C ALA A 8 27.00 -31.18 40.45
N THR A 9 27.00 -29.90 40.80
CA THR A 9 27.30 -29.43 42.16
C THR A 9 26.41 -28.24 42.46
N GLY A 10 25.55 -28.40 43.47
CA GLY A 10 24.77 -27.32 44.04
C GLY A 10 25.54 -26.56 45.13
N ALA A 11 25.08 -25.36 45.43
CA ALA A 11 25.28 -24.72 46.72
C ALA A 11 24.06 -23.85 47.04
N TRP A 12 23.31 -24.31 48.03
CA TRP A 12 22.24 -23.59 48.71
C TRP A 12 22.85 -22.63 49.74
N VAL A 13 22.29 -21.43 49.89
CA VAL A 13 22.34 -20.69 51.16
C VAL A 13 20.95 -20.16 51.50
N ARG A 14 20.51 -20.55 52.71
CA ARG A 14 19.29 -20.15 53.41
C ARG A 14 19.45 -18.77 54.07
N GLY A 15 18.36 -18.02 54.14
CA GLY A 15 17.95 -17.25 55.32
C GLY A 15 16.42 -17.23 55.35
N THR A 16 15.70 -17.89 56.27
CA THR A 16 15.46 -17.65 57.71
C THR A 16 14.76 -16.33 58.03
N GLY A 17 13.44 -16.38 58.19
CA GLY A 17 12.65 -15.38 58.91
C GLY A 17 11.15 -15.51 58.65
N PRO A 18 10.24 -15.47 59.65
CA PRO A 18 9.10 -16.38 59.67
C PRO A 18 7.71 -15.73 59.79
N ARG A 19 6.67 -16.56 59.64
CA ARG A 19 5.27 -16.40 60.11
C ARG A 19 4.41 -15.38 59.34
N LEU A 20 3.10 -15.51 59.17
CA LEU A 20 2.06 -16.56 59.29
C LEU A 20 0.82 -15.89 58.67
N GLY A 21 -0.13 -16.66 58.15
CA GLY A 21 -1.48 -16.17 57.84
C GLY A 21 -1.72 -16.07 56.34
N SER A 22 -2.34 -17.08 55.73
CA SER A 22 -3.79 -17.30 55.73
C SER A 22 -4.44 -16.67 54.50
N LEU A 23 -5.22 -17.51 53.80
CA LEU A 23 -6.16 -17.20 52.73
C LEU A 23 -5.54 -16.89 51.36
N PHE A 24 -5.18 -17.96 50.66
CA PHE A 24 -5.43 -18.06 49.23
C PHE A 24 -6.92 -17.76 48.97
N THR A 25 -7.27 -16.49 48.77
CA THR A 25 -8.50 -16.16 48.05
C THR A 25 -8.26 -16.49 46.59
N LEU A 26 -8.76 -17.66 46.20
CA LEU A 26 -8.98 -18.03 44.82
C LEU A 26 -9.92 -16.98 44.21
N VAL A 27 -9.36 -15.90 43.65
CA VAL A 27 -10.12 -15.01 42.76
C VAL A 27 -10.35 -15.82 41.50
N SER A 28 -11.45 -16.57 41.53
CA SER A 28 -12.13 -17.08 40.36
C SER A 28 -12.38 -15.88 39.46
N LYS A 29 -11.50 -15.69 38.48
CA LYS A 29 -11.86 -14.92 37.29
C LYS A 29 -13.12 -15.60 36.76
N PRO A 30 -14.25 -14.90 36.60
CA PRO A 30 -15.31 -15.45 35.79
C PRO A 30 -14.69 -15.61 34.41
N PHE A 31 -14.36 -16.85 34.08
CA PHE A 31 -14.07 -17.26 32.72
C PHE A 31 -15.38 -17.01 31.99
N CYS A 32 -15.49 -15.83 31.39
CA CYS A 32 -16.63 -15.47 30.57
C CYS A 32 -16.61 -16.46 29.41
N SER A 33 -17.39 -17.53 29.56
CA SER A 33 -17.65 -18.46 28.49
C SER A 33 -18.45 -17.70 27.44
N THR A 34 -17.75 -17.11 26.49
CA THR A 34 -18.36 -16.96 25.18
C THR A 34 -18.51 -18.39 24.65
N ALA A 35 -19.65 -19.00 24.96
CA ALA A 35 -20.16 -20.14 24.23
C ALA A 35 -20.20 -19.72 22.76
N ALA A 36 -19.14 -20.03 22.03
CA ALA A 36 -19.12 -19.90 20.59
C ALA A 36 -20.13 -20.92 20.09
N ALA A 37 -21.35 -20.47 19.82
CA ALA A 37 -22.40 -21.29 19.25
C ALA A 37 -21.87 -21.93 17.95
N THR A 38 -21.44 -23.19 18.06
CA THR A 38 -21.03 -24.05 16.96
C THR A 38 -22.27 -24.70 16.35
N GLY A 39 -23.08 -23.87 15.68
CA GLY A 39 -24.06 -24.36 14.71
C GLY A 39 -23.45 -24.37 13.31
N PRO A 40 -24.01 -25.13 12.35
CA PRO A 40 -23.56 -25.09 10.96
C PRO A 40 -23.57 -23.64 10.47
N LEU A 41 -22.45 -23.19 9.92
CA LEU A 41 -22.29 -21.80 9.49
C LEU A 41 -23.21 -21.53 8.30
N ASN A 42 -24.37 -20.95 8.57
CA ASN A 42 -25.18 -20.30 7.55
C ASN A 42 -24.34 -19.16 6.94
N ALA A 43 -24.20 -19.14 5.62
CA ALA A 43 -23.43 -18.13 4.88
C ALA A 43 -23.81 -16.70 5.28
N GLN A 44 -25.07 -16.47 5.66
CA GLN A 44 -25.57 -15.19 6.16
C GLN A 44 -24.90 -14.76 7.47
N ARG A 45 -24.84 -15.64 8.48
CA ARG A 45 -24.22 -15.34 9.79
C ARG A 45 -22.72 -15.10 9.67
N LEU A 46 -22.05 -15.85 8.79
CA LEU A 46 -20.63 -15.63 8.51
C LEU A 46 -20.41 -14.25 7.87
N ALA A 47 -21.23 -13.89 6.87
CA ALA A 47 -21.15 -12.57 6.23
C ALA A 47 -21.42 -11.43 7.22
N GLU A 48 -22.37 -11.58 8.14
CA GLU A 48 -22.64 -10.62 9.20
C GLU A 48 -21.45 -10.44 10.14
N ARG A 49 -20.82 -11.53 10.58
CA ARG A 49 -19.60 -11.48 11.42
C ARG A 49 -18.46 -10.78 10.70
N LEU A 50 -18.20 -11.13 9.43
CA LEU A 50 -17.15 -10.48 8.64
C LEU A 50 -17.41 -8.99 8.45
N ARG A 51 -18.66 -8.59 8.22
CA ARG A 51 -19.06 -7.17 8.16
C ARG A 51 -18.88 -6.47 9.50
N ALA A 52 -19.23 -7.10 10.61
CA ALA A 52 -19.04 -6.55 11.96
C ALA A 52 -17.55 -6.37 12.30
N GLN A 53 -16.73 -7.38 12.04
CA GLN A 53 -15.26 -7.30 12.19
C GLN A 53 -14.67 -6.19 11.34
N LYS A 54 -15.10 -6.05 10.08
CA LYS A 54 -14.66 -4.96 9.21
C LYS A 54 -15.06 -3.59 9.74
N ARG A 55 -16.28 -3.43 10.26
CA ARG A 55 -16.75 -2.19 10.90
C ARG A 55 -15.97 -1.86 12.17
N GLU A 56 -15.62 -2.86 12.98
CA GLU A 56 -14.77 -2.66 14.16
C GLU A 56 -13.34 -2.29 13.78
N GLN A 57 -12.77 -2.90 12.73
CA GLN A 57 -11.48 -2.51 12.17
C GLN A 57 -11.51 -1.10 11.58
N GLU A 58 -12.61 -0.70 10.93
CA GLU A 58 -12.81 0.66 10.44
C GLU A 58 -12.90 1.68 11.59
N LYS A 59 -13.54 1.33 12.72
CA LYS A 59 -13.58 2.16 13.94
C LYS A 59 -12.25 2.27 14.67
N LYS A 60 -11.41 1.22 14.60
CA LYS A 60 -10.07 1.20 15.24
C LYS A 60 -8.99 1.90 14.42
N LYS A 61 -9.31 2.44 13.24
CA LYS A 61 -8.30 3.13 12.42
C LYS A 61 -7.87 4.41 13.14
N PRO A 62 -6.57 4.58 13.45
CA PRO A 62 -6.10 5.73 14.19
C PRO A 62 -6.40 7.02 13.41
N GLU A 63 -6.90 8.02 14.13
CA GLU A 63 -6.98 9.37 13.58
C GLU A 63 -5.55 9.87 13.30
N PRO A 64 -5.34 10.56 12.17
CA PRO A 64 -4.01 11.01 11.78
C PRO A 64 -3.45 11.98 12.83
N ILE A 65 -2.32 11.59 13.42
CA ILE A 65 -1.66 12.29 14.53
C ILE A 65 -0.96 13.55 14.01
N ASN A 66 -0.37 13.47 12.80
CA ASN A 66 0.40 14.56 12.19
C ASN A 66 -0.33 15.18 10.97
N ARG A 67 -0.01 16.44 10.66
CA ARG A 67 -0.43 17.17 9.45
C ARG A 67 -0.12 16.39 8.18
N ILE A 68 1.03 15.72 8.11
CA ILE A 68 1.43 14.95 6.93
C ILE A 68 0.53 13.71 6.79
N GLN A 69 0.28 12.99 7.88
CA GLN A 69 -0.65 11.85 7.88
C GLN A 69 -2.07 12.26 7.44
N ARG A 70 -2.56 13.43 7.87
CA ARG A 70 -3.84 13.99 7.38
C ARG A 70 -3.81 14.20 5.87
N ARG A 71 -2.74 14.82 5.36
CA ARG A 71 -2.59 15.10 3.93
C ARG A 71 -2.52 13.81 3.10
N VAL A 72 -1.80 12.80 3.57
CA VAL A 72 -1.75 11.47 2.94
C VAL A 72 -3.15 10.85 2.87
N GLN A 73 -3.92 10.90 3.96
CA GLN A 73 -5.29 10.39 3.97
C GLN A 73 -6.21 11.13 2.98
N GLU A 74 -6.09 12.45 2.88
CA GLU A 74 -6.80 13.25 1.87
C GLU A 74 -6.43 12.83 0.45
N LEU A 75 -5.13 12.69 0.17
CA LEU A 75 -4.63 12.26 -1.14
C LEU A 75 -5.14 10.86 -1.49
N VAL A 76 -5.08 9.91 -0.55
CA VAL A 76 -5.62 8.55 -0.73
C VAL A 76 -7.12 8.60 -1.04
N ARG A 77 -7.89 9.44 -0.35
CA ARG A 77 -9.34 9.60 -0.59
C ARG A 77 -9.63 10.19 -1.97
N PHE A 78 -8.93 11.27 -2.34
CA PHE A 78 -9.09 11.93 -3.63
C PHE A 78 -8.74 10.99 -4.78
N THR A 79 -7.62 10.28 -4.66
CA THR A 79 -7.10 9.41 -5.72
C THR A 79 -7.88 8.11 -5.91
N ARG A 80 -8.54 7.58 -4.87
CA ARG A 80 -9.50 6.47 -5.04
C ARG A 80 -10.62 6.80 -6.03
N GLN A 81 -11.00 8.08 -6.12
CA GLN A 81 -12.02 8.52 -7.08
C GLN A 81 -11.46 8.49 -8.51
N LEU A 82 -10.16 8.80 -8.70
CA LEU A 82 -9.51 8.81 -10.02
C LEU A 82 -9.49 7.45 -10.73
N GLN A 83 -9.61 6.34 -10.01
CA GLN A 83 -9.72 5.01 -10.64
C GLN A 83 -11.09 4.74 -11.27
N ARG A 84 -12.10 5.56 -10.95
CA ARG A 84 -13.50 5.38 -11.36
C ARG A 84 -14.00 6.46 -12.31
N VAL A 85 -13.16 7.43 -12.64
CA VAL A 85 -13.53 8.51 -13.58
C VAL A 85 -13.42 8.03 -15.02
N HIS A 86 -14.04 8.77 -15.92
CA HIS A 86 -13.88 8.53 -17.35
C HIS A 86 -12.41 8.78 -17.78
N PRO A 87 -11.83 7.96 -18.68
CA PRO A 87 -10.45 8.10 -19.16
C PRO A 87 -10.06 9.53 -19.61
N ASN A 88 -10.94 10.23 -20.32
CA ASN A 88 -10.71 11.63 -20.73
C ASN A 88 -10.51 12.60 -19.56
N VAL A 89 -11.21 12.38 -18.44
CA VAL A 89 -11.07 13.22 -17.25
C VAL A 89 -9.71 12.98 -16.61
N LEU A 90 -9.27 11.72 -16.55
CA LEU A 90 -7.94 11.36 -16.05
C LEU A 90 -6.84 11.93 -16.94
N ALA A 91 -6.93 11.77 -18.27
CA ALA A 91 -5.96 12.34 -19.21
C ALA A 91 -5.84 13.88 -19.05
N LYS A 92 -6.95 14.58 -18.88
CA LYS A 92 -6.98 16.03 -18.59
C LYS A 92 -6.37 16.39 -17.24
N ALA A 93 -6.52 15.54 -16.23
CA ALA A 93 -5.87 15.73 -14.95
C ALA A 93 -4.34 15.52 -15.05
N LEU A 94 -3.91 14.50 -15.79
CA LEU A 94 -2.49 14.23 -16.03
C LEU A 94 -1.83 15.33 -16.88
N SER A 95 -2.53 15.87 -17.90
CA SER A 95 -1.99 16.94 -18.74
C SER A 95 -1.72 18.22 -17.95
N ARG A 96 -2.52 18.51 -16.91
CA ARG A 96 -2.28 19.62 -15.98
C ARG A 96 -1.08 19.41 -15.05
N GLY A 97 -0.66 18.15 -14.88
CA GLY A 97 0.46 17.74 -14.04
C GLY A 97 1.72 17.41 -14.82
N ILE A 98 1.85 17.88 -16.06
CA ILE A 98 3.07 17.75 -16.86
C ILE A 98 4.17 18.59 -16.19
N LEU A 99 5.29 17.94 -15.91
CA LEU A 99 6.48 18.52 -15.30
C LEU A 99 7.48 18.99 -16.35
N HIS A 100 7.54 18.29 -17.49
CA HIS A 100 8.43 18.57 -18.60
C HIS A 100 7.86 17.98 -19.89
N GLN A 101 8.07 18.67 -21.02
CA GLN A 101 7.65 18.21 -22.34
C GLN A 101 8.64 18.74 -23.38
N ASP A 102 9.17 17.84 -24.20
CA ASP A 102 10.01 18.14 -25.36
C ASP A 102 9.62 17.25 -26.55
N GLU A 103 10.47 17.24 -27.58
CA GLU A 103 10.26 16.50 -28.84
C GLU A 103 10.28 14.97 -28.65
N ASP A 104 10.99 14.48 -27.63
CA ASP A 104 11.22 13.05 -27.39
C ASP A 104 10.40 12.51 -26.21
N LEU A 105 10.23 13.34 -25.17
CA LEU A 105 9.75 12.94 -23.85
C LEU A 105 8.60 13.82 -23.34
N VAL A 106 7.72 13.17 -22.58
CA VAL A 106 6.72 13.81 -21.74
C VAL A 106 6.86 13.28 -20.32
N VAL A 107 7.07 14.17 -19.36
CA VAL A 107 7.21 13.82 -17.95
C VAL A 107 5.98 14.28 -17.20
N ILE A 108 5.27 13.33 -16.59
CA ILE A 108 4.06 13.60 -15.82
C ILE A 108 4.30 13.38 -14.32
N ASN A 109 3.54 14.10 -13.51
CA ASN A 109 3.42 13.82 -12.08
C ASN A 109 2.32 12.77 -11.85
N LYS A 110 2.74 11.53 -11.57
CA LYS A 110 1.82 10.43 -11.28
C LYS A 110 1.10 10.68 -9.94
N PRO A 111 -0.24 10.74 -9.93
CA PRO A 111 -0.98 10.84 -8.67
C PRO A 111 -0.88 9.54 -7.86
N TYR A 112 -1.12 9.65 -6.56
CA TYR A 112 -1.19 8.51 -5.64
C TYR A 112 -2.29 7.55 -6.11
N GLY A 113 -2.20 6.27 -5.79
CA GLY A 113 -3.27 5.31 -6.01
C GLY A 113 -3.58 4.95 -7.46
N LEU A 114 -2.96 5.60 -8.45
CA LEU A 114 -3.16 5.29 -9.87
C LEU A 114 -2.13 4.25 -10.33
N PRO A 115 -2.56 3.06 -10.79
CA PRO A 115 -1.65 2.02 -11.28
C PRO A 115 -1.15 2.36 -12.68
N VAL A 116 0.09 1.96 -12.97
CA VAL A 116 0.68 2.16 -14.30
C VAL A 116 0.07 1.20 -15.32
N HIS A 117 -0.01 -0.08 -14.96
CA HIS A 117 -0.55 -1.15 -15.79
C HIS A 117 -1.84 -1.73 -15.20
N GLY A 118 -2.64 -2.35 -16.06
CA GLY A 118 -3.82 -3.12 -15.66
C GLY A 118 -3.46 -4.38 -14.84
N GLY A 119 -4.45 -4.89 -14.12
CA GLY A 119 -4.35 -6.09 -13.30
C GLY A 119 -5.70 -6.46 -12.70
N PRO A 120 -5.79 -7.59 -11.98
CA PRO A 120 -7.05 -8.04 -11.37
C PRO A 120 -7.65 -6.95 -10.46
N GLY A 121 -8.88 -6.52 -10.76
CA GLY A 121 -9.58 -5.49 -10.00
C GLY A 121 -9.13 -4.04 -10.28
N VAL A 122 -8.29 -3.81 -11.28
CA VAL A 122 -7.95 -2.46 -11.76
C VAL A 122 -8.95 -2.04 -12.83
N GLN A 123 -9.67 -0.94 -12.59
CA GLN A 123 -10.68 -0.41 -13.53
C GLN A 123 -10.07 0.57 -14.54
N LEU A 124 -9.07 1.33 -14.12
CA LEU A 124 -8.40 2.35 -14.95
C LEU A 124 -6.93 2.45 -14.53
N CYS A 125 -6.04 2.45 -15.52
CA CYS A 125 -4.60 2.63 -15.33
C CYS A 125 -4.01 3.67 -16.29
N ILE A 126 -2.73 4.00 -16.11
CA ILE A 126 -2.05 5.01 -16.94
C ILE A 126 -1.93 4.53 -18.39
N SER A 127 -1.61 3.26 -18.63
CA SER A 127 -1.53 2.68 -19.98
C SER A 127 -2.80 2.95 -20.79
N ASP A 128 -3.98 2.89 -20.16
CA ASP A 128 -5.27 3.08 -20.83
C ASP A 128 -5.48 4.52 -21.33
N VAL A 129 -4.84 5.51 -20.69
CA VAL A 129 -5.01 6.93 -21.01
C VAL A 129 -3.91 7.50 -21.90
N LEU A 130 -2.84 6.75 -22.19
CA LEU A 130 -1.74 7.22 -23.05
C LEU A 130 -2.19 7.64 -24.46
N PRO A 131 -3.07 6.88 -25.16
CA PRO A 131 -3.58 7.31 -26.47
C PRO A 131 -4.38 8.62 -26.40
N ILE A 132 -5.11 8.83 -25.30
CA ILE A 132 -5.94 10.01 -25.10
C ILE A 132 -5.06 11.21 -24.78
N LEU A 133 -4.08 11.02 -23.89
CA LEU A 133 -3.12 12.05 -23.51
C LEU A 133 -2.30 12.51 -24.72
N ALA A 134 -1.81 11.58 -25.54
CA ALA A 134 -1.09 11.91 -26.77
C ALA A 134 -1.94 12.77 -27.71
N LYS A 135 -3.20 12.36 -27.94
CA LYS A 135 -4.14 13.11 -28.79
C LYS A 135 -4.50 14.49 -28.22
N MET A 136 -4.54 14.63 -26.90
CA MET A 136 -4.76 15.92 -26.25
C MET A 136 -3.56 16.87 -26.41
N LEU A 137 -2.34 16.34 -26.49
CA LEU A 137 -1.11 17.13 -26.56
C LEU A 137 -0.70 17.46 -28.00
N HIS A 138 -0.77 16.48 -28.93
CA HIS A 138 -0.30 16.62 -30.32
C HIS A 138 -1.43 16.46 -31.37
N GLY A 139 -2.70 16.44 -30.93
CA GLY A 139 -3.87 16.40 -31.81
C GLY A 139 -4.31 15.00 -32.24
N HIS A 140 -5.41 14.92 -32.99
CA HIS A 140 -6.14 13.65 -33.21
C HIS A 140 -5.36 12.54 -33.93
N LYS A 141 -4.31 12.90 -34.68
CA LYS A 141 -3.45 11.97 -35.42
C LYS A 141 -2.25 11.48 -34.61
N ALA A 142 -2.07 11.95 -33.38
CA ALA A 142 -0.97 11.52 -32.54
C ALA A 142 -1.08 10.03 -32.17
N GLU A 143 0.04 9.33 -32.34
CA GLU A 143 0.20 7.96 -31.86
C GLU A 143 0.27 7.92 -30.31
N PRO A 144 -0.08 6.79 -29.67
CA PRO A 144 -0.03 6.68 -28.22
C PRO A 144 1.38 6.87 -27.65
N LEU A 145 1.47 7.62 -26.55
CA LEU A 145 2.71 7.71 -25.75
C LEU A 145 3.15 6.33 -25.25
N HIS A 146 4.46 6.17 -25.08
CA HIS A 146 5.09 4.93 -24.62
C HIS A 146 5.62 5.05 -23.18
N LEU A 147 5.48 3.99 -22.40
CA LEU A 147 5.98 3.91 -21.03
C LEU A 147 7.49 3.66 -21.00
N CYS A 148 8.23 4.52 -20.31
CA CYS A 148 9.69 4.33 -20.15
C CYS A 148 10.06 3.56 -18.87
N HIS A 149 9.24 3.66 -17.83
CA HIS A 149 9.41 2.91 -16.59
C HIS A 149 8.08 2.79 -15.84
N ARG A 150 8.09 2.05 -14.73
CA ARG A 150 6.94 1.92 -13.83
C ARG A 150 7.21 2.59 -12.48
N LEU A 151 6.13 3.05 -11.87
CA LEU A 151 6.04 3.40 -10.46
C LEU A 151 4.94 2.53 -9.83
N ASP A 152 5.08 2.20 -8.56
CA ASP A 152 4.04 1.44 -7.87
C ASP A 152 2.76 2.27 -7.73
N LYS A 153 1.65 1.57 -7.52
CA LYS A 153 0.33 2.19 -7.40
C LYS A 153 0.31 3.27 -6.32
N GLU A 154 0.96 3.02 -5.18
CA GLU A 154 0.98 3.90 -4.02
C GLU A 154 2.13 4.91 -4.05
N THR A 155 2.99 4.87 -5.07
CA THR A 155 4.07 5.84 -5.25
C THR A 155 3.56 7.05 -6.03
N THR A 156 3.88 8.26 -5.59
CA THR A 156 3.63 9.51 -6.33
C THR A 156 4.90 9.98 -7.03
N GLY A 157 4.75 10.86 -8.02
CA GLY A 157 5.88 11.65 -8.52
C GLY A 157 6.22 11.40 -9.99
N VAL A 158 7.51 11.57 -10.31
CA VAL A 158 8.00 11.72 -11.68
C VAL A 158 7.85 10.42 -12.47
N MET A 159 7.13 10.48 -13.58
CA MET A 159 6.98 9.37 -14.51
C MET A 159 7.27 9.84 -15.94
N VAL A 160 8.23 9.18 -16.57
CA VAL A 160 8.71 9.50 -17.92
C VAL A 160 7.96 8.67 -18.95
N LEU A 161 7.45 9.36 -19.97
CA LEU A 161 6.82 8.83 -21.17
C LEU A 161 7.65 9.29 -22.38
N ALA A 162 7.59 8.54 -23.47
CA ALA A 162 8.23 8.89 -24.73
C ALA A 162 7.21 8.97 -25.86
N TRP A 163 7.46 9.84 -26.83
CA TRP A 163 6.68 9.95 -28.06
C TRP A 163 6.91 8.76 -28.98
N GLU A 164 8.18 8.43 -29.20
CA GLU A 164 8.59 7.35 -30.09
C GLU A 164 8.95 6.08 -29.31
N LYS A 165 8.69 4.93 -29.94
CA LYS A 165 8.98 3.63 -29.35
C LYS A 165 10.48 3.43 -29.11
N ASP A 166 11.31 3.84 -30.06
CA ASP A 166 12.77 3.66 -29.95
C ASP A 166 13.35 4.49 -28.79
N VAL A 167 12.85 5.71 -28.59
CA VAL A 167 13.18 6.55 -27.43
C VAL A 167 12.76 5.87 -26.13
N ALA A 168 11.55 5.29 -26.07
CA ALA A 168 11.10 4.56 -24.89
C ALA A 168 12.04 3.40 -24.53
N HIS A 169 12.50 2.66 -25.54
CA HIS A 169 13.44 1.55 -25.38
C HIS A 169 14.82 2.03 -24.89
N GLN A 170 15.33 3.14 -25.43
CA GLN A 170 16.58 3.75 -24.96
C GLN A 170 16.49 4.18 -23.49
N VAL A 171 15.39 4.85 -23.11
CA VAL A 171 15.20 5.26 -21.71
C VAL A 171 15.06 4.04 -20.80
N GLN A 172 14.32 3.01 -21.20
CA GLN A 172 14.23 1.74 -20.46
C GLN A 172 15.61 1.12 -20.24
N GLU A 173 16.49 1.16 -21.24
CA GLU A 173 17.86 0.68 -21.14
C GLU A 173 18.69 1.51 -20.15
N LEU A 174 18.53 2.84 -20.11
CA LEU A 174 19.16 3.69 -19.10
C LEU A 174 18.69 3.35 -17.67
N PHE A 175 17.41 3.05 -17.49
CA PHE A 175 16.89 2.57 -16.20
C PHE A 175 17.45 1.19 -15.85
N ARG A 176 17.58 0.28 -16.82
CA ARG A 176 18.11 -1.08 -16.65
C ARG A 176 19.59 -1.07 -16.26
N THR A 177 20.37 -0.22 -16.91
CA THR A 177 21.82 -0.05 -16.70
C THR A 177 22.16 0.88 -15.52
N ARG A 178 21.15 1.38 -14.80
CA ARG A 178 21.31 2.27 -13.63
C ARG A 178 22.03 3.59 -13.95
N GLN A 179 21.93 4.06 -15.19
CA GLN A 179 22.46 5.37 -15.61
C GLN A 179 21.54 6.53 -15.18
N VAL A 180 20.30 6.23 -14.78
CA VAL A 180 19.34 7.21 -14.27
C VAL A 180 19.41 7.30 -12.74
N ALA A 181 19.71 8.49 -12.21
CA ALA A 181 19.64 8.77 -10.78
C ALA A 181 18.17 8.91 -10.32
N LYS A 182 17.76 8.10 -9.34
CA LYS A 182 16.40 8.12 -8.78
C LYS A 182 16.46 8.53 -7.32
N LYS A 183 15.72 9.57 -6.95
CA LYS A 183 15.60 10.04 -5.56
C LYS A 183 14.14 9.93 -5.13
N TYR A 184 13.90 9.25 -4.00
CA TYR A 184 12.58 9.08 -3.41
C TYR A 184 12.58 9.70 -2.02
N TRP A 185 11.51 10.42 -1.68
CA TRP A 185 11.27 10.90 -0.33
C TRP A 185 10.22 10.01 0.30
N TYR A 186 10.47 9.57 1.52
CA TYR A 186 9.55 8.78 2.33
C TYR A 186 9.60 9.28 3.77
N GLU A 187 8.54 9.02 4.52
CA GLU A 187 8.44 9.34 5.94
C GLU A 187 8.11 8.05 6.69
N ASP A 188 8.99 7.65 7.60
CA ASP A 188 8.76 6.51 8.47
C ASP A 188 7.68 6.87 9.50
N HIS A 189 6.73 5.95 9.70
CA HIS A 189 5.59 6.11 10.61
C HIS A 189 5.79 5.28 11.87
#